data_AF-A0A4U0X310-F1
#
_entry.id   AF-A0A4U0X310-F1
#
_cell.length_a   1.000
_cell.length_b   1.000
_cell.length_c   1.000
_cell.angle_alpha   90.00
_cell.angle_beta   90.00
_cell.angle_gamma   90.00
#
_symmetry.space_group_name_H-M   'P 1'
#
loop_
_entity.id
_entity.type
_entity.pdbx_description
1 polymer ?
#
loop_
_entity_poly.entity_id
_entity_poly.type
_entity_poly.pdbx_seq_one_letter_code
_entity_poly.pdbx_strand_id
1 'polypeptide(L)'
;MVAAVPGDLPDFEQIQQAHTVLANNFARLAHLPAVDQGAAIMGRLERMEQRMERMELRMEQMLQQMQQMLGMEARLAERISASNVNSLSRLHNSQLSAPELVLAPLHHPVSNAPIDDFPATPAALTGLPIAAVNTLLTALGESIEGSVTVRRQRIRRAIGLKELAV
;
A
#
# COMPACT_ATOMS: atom_id res chain seq x y z
N MET A 1 30.79 -88.76 51.64
CA MET A 1 31.49 -87.68 50.91
C MET A 1 31.13 -87.81 49.44
N VAL A 2 30.24 -86.96 48.95
CA VAL A 2 29.84 -86.94 47.53
C VAL A 2 30.53 -85.72 46.91
N ALA A 3 31.41 -85.98 45.95
CA ALA A 3 32.15 -84.96 45.24
C ALA A 3 31.21 -84.13 44.36
N ALA A 4 31.30 -82.80 44.48
CA ALA A 4 30.59 -81.86 43.65
C ALA A 4 31.10 -81.94 42.19
N VAL A 5 30.17 -81.98 41.24
CA VAL A 5 30.46 -81.87 39.81
C VAL A 5 31.10 -80.49 39.56
N PRO A 6 32.29 -80.40 38.92
CA PRO A 6 32.86 -79.11 38.57
C PRO A 6 31.97 -78.48 37.50
N GLY A 7 31.25 -77.41 37.87
CA GLY A 7 30.55 -76.58 36.91
C GLY A 7 31.58 -75.88 36.02
N ASP A 8 31.33 -75.87 34.71
CA ASP A 8 32.18 -75.21 33.73
C ASP A 8 32.47 -73.76 34.16
N LEU A 9 33.76 -73.43 34.28
CA LEU A 9 34.20 -72.07 34.54
C LEU A 9 33.81 -71.17 33.34
N PRO A 10 33.41 -69.91 33.56
CA PRO A 10 33.07 -69.00 32.47
C PRO A 10 34.25 -68.81 31.51
N ASP A 11 33.96 -68.86 30.21
CA ASP A 11 34.93 -68.54 29.17
C ASP A 11 35.10 -67.02 29.04
N PHE A 12 36.13 -66.49 29.70
CA PHE A 12 36.44 -65.06 29.70
C PHE A 12 36.83 -64.53 28.31
N GLU A 13 37.36 -65.38 27.43
CA GLU A 13 37.67 -65.01 26.04
C GLU A 13 36.35 -64.79 25.28
N GLN A 14 35.40 -65.71 25.45
CA GLN A 14 34.06 -65.58 24.88
C GLN A 14 33.33 -64.34 25.42
N ILE A 15 33.46 -64.03 26.71
CA ILE A 15 32.90 -62.82 27.32
C ILE A 15 33.52 -61.56 26.71
N GLN A 16 34.85 -61.52 26.55
CA GLN A 16 35.54 -60.39 25.93
C GLN A 16 35.09 -60.20 24.48
N GLN A 17 35.00 -61.27 23.70
CA GLN A 17 34.51 -61.24 22.32
C GLN A 17 33.07 -60.73 22.26
N ALA A 18 32.20 -61.20 23.16
CA ALA A 18 30.82 -60.72 23.27
C ALA A 18 30.77 -59.21 23.55
N HIS A 19 31.58 -58.71 24.48
CA HIS A 19 31.68 -57.27 24.75
C HIS A 19 32.14 -56.46 23.54
N THR A 20 33.13 -56.95 22.78
CA THR A 20 33.59 -56.29 21.56
C THR A 20 32.48 -56.24 20.50
N VAL A 21 31.75 -57.34 20.29
CA VAL A 21 30.61 -57.40 19.36
C VAL A 21 29.50 -56.43 19.78
N LEU A 22 29.20 -56.38 21.07
CA LEU A 22 28.16 -55.52 21.63
C LEU A 22 28.53 -54.03 21.49
N ALA A 23 29.79 -53.68 21.79
CA ALA A 23 30.32 -52.32 21.58
C ALA A 23 30.28 -51.90 20.10
N ASN A 24 30.67 -52.80 19.18
CA ASN A 24 30.62 -52.55 17.74
C ASN A 24 29.19 -52.36 17.22
N ASN A 25 28.24 -53.13 17.74
CA ASN A 25 26.81 -52.97 17.40
C ASN A 25 26.26 -51.65 17.95
N PHE A 26 26.63 -51.24 19.17
CA PHE A 26 26.28 -49.92 19.71
C PHE A 26 26.86 -48.77 18.88
N ALA A 27 28.11 -48.89 18.42
CA ALA A 27 28.71 -47.90 17.53
C ALA A 27 27.95 -47.76 16.20
N ARG A 28 27.34 -48.85 15.70
CA ARG A 28 26.48 -48.83 14.52
C ARG A 28 25.12 -48.18 14.76
N LEU A 29 24.63 -48.14 16.00
CA LEU A 29 23.38 -47.45 16.32
C LEU A 29 23.50 -45.92 16.11
N ALA A 30 24.69 -45.36 16.31
CA ALA A 30 24.98 -43.95 16.05
C ALA A 30 24.95 -43.57 14.56
N HIS A 31 24.95 -44.55 13.67
CA HIS A 31 24.95 -44.39 12.21
C HIS A 31 23.74 -45.07 11.57
N LEU A 32 22.64 -45.25 12.32
CA LEU A 32 21.43 -45.82 11.75
C LEU A 32 20.88 -44.88 10.68
N PRO A 33 20.68 -45.36 9.43
CA PRO A 33 20.13 -44.55 8.35
C PRO A 33 18.81 -43.86 8.71
N ALA A 34 18.01 -44.45 9.59
CA ALA A 34 16.77 -43.86 10.08
C ALA A 34 16.99 -42.59 10.93
N VAL A 35 18.05 -42.54 11.73
CA VAL A 35 18.42 -41.36 12.55
C VAL A 35 18.94 -40.24 11.66
N ASP A 36 19.81 -40.56 10.71
CA ASP A 36 20.35 -39.60 9.73
C ASP A 36 19.24 -39.05 8.80
N GLN A 37 18.33 -39.91 8.35
CA GLN A 37 17.16 -39.51 7.57
C GLN A 37 16.22 -38.61 8.37
N GLY A 38 16.00 -38.90 9.66
CA GLY A 38 15.21 -38.06 10.56
C GLY A 38 15.79 -36.65 10.71
N ALA A 39 17.11 -36.54 10.95
CA ALA A 39 17.79 -35.26 11.01
C ALA A 39 17.71 -34.48 9.68
N ALA A 40 17.86 -35.17 8.55
CA ALA A 40 17.73 -34.57 7.22
C ALA A 40 16.29 -34.09 6.92
N ILE A 41 15.27 -34.81 7.41
CA ILE A 41 13.86 -34.43 7.29
C ILE A 41 13.58 -33.18 8.14
N MET A 42 14.05 -33.12 9.39
CA MET A 42 13.89 -31.95 10.25
C MET A 42 14.50 -30.69 9.61
N GLY A 43 15.72 -30.79 9.08
CA GLY A 43 16.33 -29.68 8.36
C GLY A 43 15.63 -29.30 7.04
N ARG A 44 14.76 -30.15 6.48
CA ARG A 44 13.87 -29.78 5.36
C ARG A 44 12.62 -29.07 5.86
N LEU A 45 12.05 -29.50 6.99
CA LEU A 45 10.88 -28.86 7.61
C LEU A 45 11.20 -27.44 8.08
N GLU A 46 12.34 -27.24 8.76
CA GLU A 46 12.80 -25.90 9.19
C GLU A 46 12.97 -24.94 7.99
N ARG A 47 13.54 -25.44 6.88
CA ARG A 47 13.65 -24.66 5.64
C ARG A 47 12.29 -24.37 5.00
N MET A 48 11.33 -25.27 5.16
CA MET A 48 9.98 -25.08 4.66
C MET A 48 9.24 -24.03 5.49
N GLU A 49 9.37 -24.07 6.82
CA GLU A 49 8.83 -23.06 7.74
C GLU A 49 9.36 -21.66 7.41
N GLN A 50 10.68 -21.50 7.30
CA GLN A 50 11.28 -20.23 6.91
C GLN A 50 10.83 -19.74 5.52
N ARG A 51 10.51 -20.67 4.61
CA ARG A 51 9.99 -20.33 3.29
C ARG A 51 8.52 -19.90 3.37
N MET A 52 7.72 -20.52 4.23
CA MET A 52 6.32 -20.16 4.48
C MET A 52 6.23 -18.77 5.12
N GLU A 53 7.02 -18.49 6.16
CA GLU A 53 7.07 -17.16 6.80
C GLU A 53 7.43 -16.04 5.80
N ARG A 54 8.44 -16.29 4.94
CA ARG A 54 8.80 -15.33 3.88
C ARG A 54 7.68 -15.16 2.85
N MET A 55 6.93 -16.21 2.57
CA MET A 55 5.82 -16.16 1.63
C MET A 55 4.64 -15.36 2.21
N GLU A 56 4.33 -15.54 3.50
CA GLU A 56 3.31 -14.76 4.21
C GLU A 56 3.64 -13.27 4.18
N LEU A 57 4.86 -12.89 4.56
CA LEU A 57 5.31 -11.48 4.49
C LEU A 57 5.19 -10.90 3.07
N ARG A 58 5.53 -11.68 2.05
CA ARG A 58 5.42 -11.25 0.65
C ARG A 58 3.96 -11.11 0.20
N MET A 59 3.07 -11.99 0.66
CA MET A 59 1.64 -11.90 0.35
C MET A 59 1.01 -10.67 1.00
N GLU A 60 1.35 -10.39 2.26
CA GLU A 60 0.89 -9.18 2.95
C GLU A 60 1.34 -7.92 2.22
N GLN A 61 2.61 -7.86 1.81
CA GLN A 61 3.15 -6.74 1.04
C GLN A 61 2.43 -6.58 -0.31
N MET A 62 2.14 -7.68 -1.00
CA MET A 62 1.43 -7.66 -2.29
C MET A 62 -0.01 -7.15 -2.13
N LEU A 63 -0.72 -7.61 -1.10
CA LEU A 63 -2.08 -7.14 -0.79
C LEU A 63 -2.09 -5.64 -0.48
N GLN A 64 -1.11 -5.16 0.28
CA GLN A 64 -0.97 -3.73 0.57
C GLN A 64 -0.70 -2.90 -0.70
N GLN A 65 0.20 -3.37 -1.56
CA GLN A 65 0.49 -2.72 -2.83
C GLN A 65 -0.73 -2.70 -3.76
N MET A 66 -1.50 -3.79 -3.82
CA MET A 66 -2.72 -3.86 -4.62
C MET A 66 -3.79 -2.88 -4.12
N GLN A 67 -3.99 -2.77 -2.80
CA GLN A 67 -4.90 -1.78 -2.23
C GLN A 67 -4.47 -0.34 -2.56
N GLN A 68 -3.18 -0.04 -2.50
CA GLN A 68 -2.66 1.28 -2.89
C GLN A 68 -2.90 1.59 -4.36
N MET A 69 -2.73 0.60 -5.25
CA MET A 69 -2.96 0.75 -6.69
C MET A 69 -4.44 1.01 -6.98
N LEU A 70 -5.34 0.23 -6.40
CA LEU A 70 -6.79 0.45 -6.55
C LEU A 70 -7.22 1.83 -6.05
N GLY A 71 -6.69 2.27 -4.90
CA GLY A 71 -6.95 3.62 -4.40
C GLY A 71 -6.36 4.73 -5.28
N MET A 72 -5.28 4.47 -6.02
CA MET A 72 -4.71 5.43 -6.98
C MET A 72 -5.58 5.53 -8.24
N GLU A 73 -6.08 4.40 -8.75
CA GLU A 73 -6.99 4.37 -9.91
C GLU A 73 -8.25 5.19 -9.66
N ALA A 74 -8.92 4.99 -8.52
CA ALA A 74 -10.12 5.75 -8.15
C ALA A 74 -9.84 7.27 -8.08
N ARG A 75 -8.73 7.67 -7.46
CA ARG A 75 -8.31 9.09 -7.38
C ARG A 75 -8.00 9.69 -8.75
N LEU A 76 -7.43 8.91 -9.67
CA LEU A 76 -7.19 9.36 -11.04
C LEU A 76 -8.49 9.52 -11.82
N ALA A 77 -9.43 8.58 -11.68
CA ALA A 77 -10.74 8.66 -12.31
C ALA A 77 -11.52 9.92 -11.85
N GLU A 78 -11.51 10.23 -10.54
CA GLU A 78 -12.11 11.45 -10.00
C GLU A 78 -11.47 12.72 -10.58
N ARG A 79 -10.14 12.78 -10.66
CA ARG A 79 -9.42 13.93 -11.23
C ARG A 79 -9.71 14.13 -12.72
N ILE A 80 -9.80 13.03 -13.49
CA ILE A 80 -10.17 13.09 -14.91
C ILE A 80 -11.60 13.62 -15.05
N SER A 81 -12.53 13.12 -14.25
CA SER A 81 -13.91 13.59 -14.24
C SER A 81 -14.00 15.08 -13.89
N ALA A 82 -13.31 15.52 -12.82
CA ALA A 82 -13.23 16.93 -12.43
C ALA A 82 -12.66 17.81 -13.55
N SER A 83 -11.59 17.36 -14.21
CA SER A 83 -11.01 18.07 -15.34
C SER A 83 -11.99 18.22 -16.50
N ASN A 84 -12.75 17.17 -16.82
CA ASN A 84 -13.74 17.19 -17.91
C ASN A 84 -14.89 18.15 -17.60
N VAL A 85 -15.48 18.06 -16.40
CA VAL A 85 -16.54 18.96 -15.94
C VAL A 85 -16.04 20.41 -15.96
N ASN A 86 -14.87 20.67 -15.37
CA ASN A 86 -14.30 22.01 -15.31
C ASN A 86 -13.95 22.57 -16.69
N SER A 87 -13.52 21.73 -17.63
CA SER A 87 -13.23 22.16 -19.01
C SER A 87 -14.50 22.62 -19.72
N LEU A 88 -15.61 21.90 -19.53
CA LEU A 88 -16.92 22.31 -20.05
C LEU A 88 -17.43 23.59 -19.38
N SER A 89 -17.32 23.70 -18.05
CA SER A 89 -17.71 24.92 -17.34
C SER A 89 -16.88 26.12 -17.77
N ARG A 90 -15.56 25.97 -17.93
CA ARG A 90 -14.67 27.03 -18.45
C ARG A 90 -15.03 27.44 -19.88
N LEU A 91 -15.33 26.46 -20.75
CA LEU A 91 -15.74 26.74 -22.12
C LEU A 91 -17.04 27.55 -22.14
N HIS A 92 -18.06 27.14 -21.38
CA HIS A 92 -19.31 27.89 -21.21
C HIS A 92 -19.04 29.31 -20.69
N ASN A 93 -18.29 29.44 -19.60
CA ASN A 93 -17.98 30.72 -18.97
C ASN A 93 -17.22 31.66 -19.92
N SER A 94 -16.33 31.13 -20.77
CA SER A 94 -15.56 31.94 -21.73
C SER A 94 -16.40 32.59 -22.82
N GLN A 95 -17.58 32.05 -23.08
CA GLN A 95 -18.53 32.59 -24.06
C GLN A 95 -19.41 33.69 -23.46
N LEU A 96 -19.40 33.87 -22.13
CA LEU A 96 -20.18 34.91 -21.47
C LEU A 96 -19.60 36.29 -21.81
N SER A 97 -20.46 37.15 -22.37
CA SER A 97 -20.13 38.53 -22.72
C SER A 97 -20.75 39.57 -21.78
N ALA A 98 -21.81 39.21 -21.06
CA ALA A 98 -22.54 40.09 -20.16
C ALA A 98 -22.36 39.69 -18.68
N PRO A 99 -22.31 40.67 -17.76
CA PRO A 99 -21.97 40.44 -16.36
C PRO A 99 -23.09 39.80 -15.54
N GLU A 100 -24.32 39.77 -16.05
CA GLU A 100 -25.50 39.19 -15.41
C GLU A 100 -25.78 37.73 -15.84
N LEU A 101 -25.04 37.22 -16.83
CA LEU A 101 -25.24 35.85 -17.29
C LEU A 101 -24.75 34.85 -16.25
N VAL A 102 -25.44 33.72 -16.17
CA VAL A 102 -25.17 32.67 -15.20
C VAL A 102 -23.87 31.95 -15.53
N LEU A 103 -22.98 31.86 -14.53
CA LEU A 103 -21.77 31.06 -14.58
C LEU A 103 -22.10 29.58 -14.43
N ALA A 104 -21.44 28.74 -15.22
CA ALA A 104 -21.33 27.34 -14.93
C ALA A 104 -20.30 27.16 -13.79
N PRO A 105 -20.70 26.60 -12.63
CA PRO A 105 -19.79 26.39 -11.52
C PRO A 105 -18.71 25.37 -11.88
N LEU A 106 -17.53 25.55 -11.28
CA LEU A 106 -16.45 24.57 -11.33
C LEU A 106 -16.53 23.64 -10.11
N HIS A 107 -15.98 22.46 -10.26
CA HIS A 107 -15.77 21.46 -9.22
C HIS A 107 -14.33 21.53 -8.71
N HIS A 108 -14.13 21.06 -7.48
CA HIS A 108 -12.83 20.95 -6.86
C HIS A 108 -11.95 19.97 -7.67
N PRO A 109 -10.71 20.35 -8.04
CA PRO A 109 -9.91 19.61 -9.03
C PRO A 109 -9.45 18.22 -8.58
N VAL A 110 -9.47 17.95 -7.26
CA VAL A 110 -9.03 16.66 -6.71
C VAL A 110 -10.19 15.71 -6.40
N SER A 111 -11.27 16.23 -5.84
CA SER A 111 -12.39 15.43 -5.32
C SER A 111 -13.61 15.41 -6.23
N ASN A 112 -13.59 16.21 -7.30
CA ASN A 112 -14.75 16.43 -8.18
C ASN A 112 -16.03 16.87 -7.44
N ALA A 113 -15.91 17.38 -6.21
CA ALA A 113 -17.05 17.93 -5.48
C ALA A 113 -17.41 19.33 -6.01
N PRO A 114 -18.68 19.72 -6.02
CA PRO A 114 -19.07 21.11 -6.29
C PRO A 114 -18.30 22.08 -5.38
N ILE A 115 -17.89 23.22 -5.91
CA ILE A 115 -17.32 24.29 -5.07
C ILE A 115 -18.48 25.06 -4.44
N ASP A 116 -18.53 25.05 -3.12
CA ASP A 116 -19.54 25.79 -2.35
C ASP A 116 -19.41 27.30 -2.57
N ASP A 117 -20.54 28.00 -2.49
CA ASP A 117 -20.64 29.47 -2.66
C ASP A 117 -20.00 30.01 -3.95
N PHE A 118 -19.99 29.20 -5.03
CA PHE A 118 -19.50 29.64 -6.32
C PHE A 118 -20.34 30.83 -6.84
N PRO A 119 -19.70 31.92 -7.31
CA PRO A 119 -20.43 33.11 -7.74
C PRO A 119 -21.40 32.79 -8.88
N ALA A 120 -22.65 33.19 -8.74
CA ALA A 120 -23.69 32.90 -9.73
C ALA A 120 -23.45 33.64 -11.06
N THR A 121 -22.81 34.81 -11.04
CA THR A 121 -22.58 35.67 -12.22
C THR A 121 -21.20 36.34 -12.17
N PRO A 122 -20.66 36.82 -13.30
CA PRO A 122 -19.45 37.62 -13.32
C PRO A 122 -19.54 38.91 -12.47
N ALA A 123 -20.72 39.53 -12.38
CA ALA A 123 -20.97 40.67 -11.51
C ALA A 123 -20.80 40.29 -10.03
N ALA A 124 -21.40 39.17 -9.61
CA ALA A 124 -21.32 38.67 -8.23
C ALA A 124 -19.87 38.43 -7.78
N LEU A 125 -19.01 37.93 -8.68
CA LEU A 125 -17.58 37.75 -8.41
C LEU A 125 -16.87 39.07 -8.03
N THR A 126 -17.26 40.20 -8.65
CA THR A 126 -16.65 41.51 -8.37
C THR A 126 -16.99 41.99 -6.96
N GLY A 127 -18.19 41.66 -6.47
CA GLY A 127 -18.68 42.02 -5.14
C GLY A 127 -18.24 41.08 -4.02
N LEU A 128 -17.54 39.98 -4.30
CA LEU A 128 -17.17 39.02 -3.26
C LEU A 128 -16.26 39.64 -2.18
N PRO A 129 -16.53 39.38 -0.89
CA PRO A 129 -15.64 39.78 0.20
C PRO A 129 -14.29 39.06 0.07
N ILE A 130 -13.23 39.69 0.58
CA ILE A 130 -11.85 39.17 0.44
C ILE A 130 -11.68 37.75 1.00
N ALA A 131 -12.41 37.42 2.09
CA ALA A 131 -12.41 36.08 2.64
C ALA A 131 -12.95 35.05 1.64
N ALA A 132 -14.09 35.34 0.99
CA ALA A 132 -14.67 34.46 -0.04
C ALA A 132 -13.79 34.35 -1.29
N VAL A 133 -13.12 35.44 -1.69
CA VAL A 133 -12.12 35.41 -2.78
C VAL A 133 -10.99 34.42 -2.47
N ASN A 134 -10.48 34.44 -1.24
CA ASN A 134 -9.41 33.51 -0.83
C ASN A 134 -9.93 32.07 -0.77
N THR A 135 -11.10 31.84 -0.19
CA THR A 135 -11.74 30.52 -0.15
C THR A 135 -11.92 29.94 -1.55
N LEU A 136 -12.44 30.75 -2.49
CA LEU A 136 -12.65 30.33 -3.87
C LEU A 136 -11.33 30.02 -4.58
N LEU A 137 -10.29 30.84 -4.38
CA LEU A 137 -8.96 30.55 -4.93
C LEU A 137 -8.39 29.23 -4.39
N THR A 138 -8.48 29.01 -3.09
CA THR A 138 -8.03 27.74 -2.47
C THR A 138 -8.81 26.55 -3.02
N ALA A 139 -10.14 26.66 -3.16
CA ALA A 139 -10.98 25.61 -3.73
C ALA A 139 -10.65 25.33 -5.21
N LEU A 140 -10.21 26.33 -5.96
CA LEU A 140 -9.74 26.20 -7.34
C LEU A 140 -8.29 25.66 -7.44
N GLY A 141 -7.58 25.53 -6.31
CA GLY A 141 -6.17 25.14 -6.29
C GLY A 141 -5.21 26.26 -6.72
N GLU A 142 -5.64 27.51 -6.62
CA GLU A 142 -4.91 28.70 -7.05
C GLU A 142 -4.24 29.42 -5.87
N SER A 143 -3.17 30.17 -6.14
CA SER A 143 -2.48 30.98 -5.13
C SER A 143 -3.39 32.09 -4.60
N ILE A 144 -3.28 32.42 -3.31
CA ILE A 144 -3.94 33.57 -2.66
C ILE A 144 -3.02 34.79 -2.56
N GLU A 145 -1.86 34.79 -3.21
CA GLU A 145 -0.91 35.90 -3.11
C GLU A 145 -1.29 37.09 -4.01
N GLY A 146 -0.83 38.28 -3.62
CA GLY A 146 -1.05 39.54 -4.33
C GLY A 146 -2.23 40.35 -3.78
N SER A 147 -2.50 41.49 -4.44
CA SER A 147 -3.62 42.36 -4.10
C SER A 147 -4.97 41.71 -4.41
N VAL A 148 -6.05 42.26 -3.87
CA VAL A 148 -7.41 41.76 -4.12
C VAL A 148 -7.75 41.77 -5.61
N THR A 149 -7.31 42.79 -6.35
CA THR A 149 -7.52 42.89 -7.80
C THR A 149 -6.83 41.75 -8.54
N VAL A 150 -5.58 41.43 -8.20
CA VAL A 150 -4.83 40.31 -8.80
C VAL A 150 -5.50 38.97 -8.50
N ARG A 151 -5.95 38.77 -7.25
CA ARG A 151 -6.69 37.57 -6.84
C ARG A 151 -7.99 37.39 -7.62
N ARG A 152 -8.77 38.46 -7.79
CA ARG A 152 -10.01 38.43 -8.59
C ARG A 152 -9.71 38.12 -10.06
N GLN A 153 -8.68 38.71 -10.65
CA GLN A 153 -8.26 38.40 -12.02
C GLN A 153 -7.85 36.92 -12.15
N ARG A 154 -7.15 36.39 -11.15
CA ARG A 154 -6.77 34.96 -11.10
C ARG A 154 -8.01 34.06 -11.09
N ILE A 155 -9.03 34.40 -10.28
CA ILE A 155 -10.32 33.68 -10.32
C ILE A 155 -10.93 33.75 -11.71
N ARG A 156 -11.05 34.94 -12.31
CA ARG A 156 -11.63 35.12 -13.65
C ARG A 156 -10.98 34.20 -14.67
N ARG A 157 -9.65 34.20 -14.73
CA ARG A 157 -8.88 33.33 -15.62
C ARG A 157 -9.12 31.85 -15.31
N ALA A 158 -9.08 31.45 -14.03
CA ALA A 158 -9.25 30.06 -13.61
C ALA A 158 -10.63 29.49 -13.95
N ILE A 159 -11.68 30.32 -13.94
CA ILE A 159 -13.06 29.93 -14.27
C ILE A 159 -13.41 30.13 -15.75
N GLY A 160 -12.47 30.62 -16.57
CA GLY A 160 -12.63 30.80 -18.02
C GLY A 160 -13.20 32.14 -18.46
N LEU A 161 -13.37 33.12 -17.56
CA LEU A 161 -13.84 34.46 -17.94
C LEU A 161 -12.73 35.29 -18.58
N LYS A 162 -13.14 36.22 -19.46
CA LYS A 162 -12.25 37.27 -19.98
C LYS A 162 -11.73 38.14 -18.84
N GLU A 163 -10.48 38.54 -18.96
CA GLU A 163 -9.83 39.51 -18.09
C GLU A 163 -10.56 40.87 -18.12
N LEU A 164 -10.72 41.50 -16.95
CA LEU A 164 -11.19 42.89 -16.93
C LEU A 164 -10.04 43.80 -17.35
N ALA A 165 -10.35 44.85 -18.10
CA ALA A 165 -9.41 45.95 -18.31
C ALA A 165 -9.08 46.56 -16.94
N VAL A 166 -7.79 46.52 -16.57
CA VAL A 166 -7.26 47.06 -15.31
C VAL A 166 -6.93 48.54 -15.49
#